data_AF-A0A1H4LT88-F1
#
_entry.id   AF-A0A1H4LT88-F1
#
_cell.length_a   1.000
_cell.length_b   1.000
_cell.length_c   1.000
_cell.angle_alpha   90.00
_cell.angle_beta   90.00
_cell.angle_gamma   90.00
#
_symmetry.space_group_name_H-M   'P 1'
#
loop_
_entity.id
_entity.type
_entity.pdbx_description
1 polymer ?
#
loop_
_entity_poly.entity_id
_entity_poly.type
_entity_poly.pdbx_seq_one_letter_code
_entity_poly.pdbx_strand_id
1 'polypeptide(L)'
;MRSDQLDRMQNLAEDLAEVVIQEADPKQWPGAGKLLADLTKDERGDRYWCKKNAAATMTLLVKVMNICGTLNRAGAPAPNEEEEGMDKDIARAEQEAVALLEKAQQGGHVH
;
A
#
# COMPACT_ATOMS: atom_id res chain seq x y z
N MET A 1 10.25 14.38 -16.13
CA MET A 1 8.98 14.16 -16.85
C MET A 1 8.29 15.51 -16.98
N ARG A 2 7.63 15.82 -18.10
CA ARG A 2 6.89 17.10 -18.20
C ARG A 2 5.67 17.09 -17.27
N SER A 3 5.18 18.25 -16.84
CA SER A 3 4.02 18.36 -15.93
C SER A 3 2.78 17.68 -16.53
N ASP A 4 2.50 17.92 -17.80
CA ASP A 4 1.37 17.31 -18.52
C ASP A 4 1.46 15.77 -18.61
N GLN A 5 2.66 15.20 -18.47
CA GLN A 5 2.86 13.77 -18.45
C GLN A 5 2.67 13.19 -17.04
N LEU A 6 3.02 13.95 -16.00
CA LEU A 6 2.77 13.56 -14.61
C LEU A 6 1.27 13.48 -14.32
N ASP A 7 0.50 14.49 -14.72
CA ASP A 7 -0.95 14.52 -14.54
C ASP A 7 -1.62 13.31 -15.23
N ARG A 8 -1.16 12.99 -16.44
CA ARG A 8 -1.64 11.81 -17.17
C ARG A 8 -1.26 10.49 -16.51
N MET A 9 -0.09 10.40 -15.88
CA MET A 9 0.31 9.21 -15.12
C MET A 9 -0.50 9.07 -13.83
N GLN A 10 -0.90 10.17 -13.20
CA GLN A 10 -1.77 10.14 -12.03
C GLN A 10 -3.17 9.66 -12.41
N ASN A 11 -3.76 10.21 -13.47
CA ASN A 11 -5.05 9.73 -13.99
C ASN A 11 -4.99 8.25 -14.40
N LEU A 12 -3.90 7.83 -15.05
CA LEU A 12 -3.68 6.43 -15.39
C LEU A 12 -3.62 5.52 -14.14
N ALA A 13 -3.07 6.01 -13.03
CA ALA A 13 -3.05 5.25 -11.78
C ALA A 13 -4.48 5.05 -11.24
N GLU A 14 -5.33 6.08 -11.31
CA GLU A 14 -6.74 5.99 -10.90
C GLU A 14 -7.52 5.02 -11.81
N ASP A 15 -7.36 5.15 -13.13
CA ASP A 15 -8.01 4.25 -14.11
C ASP A 15 -7.58 2.79 -13.90
N LEU A 16 -6.28 2.55 -13.70
CA LEU A 16 -5.76 1.20 -13.43
C LEU A 16 -6.25 0.65 -12.09
N ALA A 17 -6.42 1.49 -11.07
CA ALA A 17 -6.98 1.08 -9.80
C ALA A 17 -8.43 0.59 -9.95
N GLU A 18 -9.25 1.29 -10.73
CA GLU A 18 -10.61 0.86 -11.03
C GLU A 18 -10.64 -0.49 -11.78
N VAL A 19 -9.79 -0.65 -12.80
CA VAL A 19 -9.68 -1.93 -13.53
C VAL A 19 -9.24 -3.06 -12.58
N VAL A 20 -8.27 -2.82 -11.70
CA VAL A 20 -7.83 -3.80 -10.71
C VAL A 20 -8.97 -4.21 -9.78
N ILE A 21 -9.78 -3.25 -9.30
CA ILE A 21 -10.94 -3.54 -8.44
C ILE A 21 -11.92 -4.45 -9.18
N GLN A 22 -12.23 -4.16 -10.44
CA GLN A 22 -13.16 -4.95 -11.24
C GLN A 22 -12.62 -6.35 -11.55
N GLU A 23 -11.36 -6.45 -11.98
CA GLU A 23 -10.74 -7.73 -12.35
C GLU A 23 -10.49 -8.63 -11.13
N ALA A 24 -10.22 -8.05 -9.97
CA ALA A 24 -10.00 -8.79 -8.73
C ALA A 24 -11.30 -9.21 -8.04
N ASP A 25 -12.46 -8.67 -8.43
CA ASP A 25 -13.75 -8.98 -7.79
C ASP A 25 -14.19 -10.42 -8.07
N PRO A 26 -14.22 -11.30 -7.05
CA PRO A 26 -14.66 -12.69 -7.22
C PRO A 26 -16.10 -12.84 -7.69
N LYS A 27 -16.94 -11.80 -7.56
CA LYS A 27 -18.32 -11.78 -8.06
C LYS A 27 -18.40 -11.61 -9.58
N GLN A 28 -17.35 -11.07 -10.22
CA GLN A 28 -17.26 -10.93 -11.68
C GLN A 28 -16.59 -12.14 -12.35
N TRP A 29 -16.03 -13.06 -11.56
CA TRP A 29 -15.33 -14.21 -12.11
C TRP A 29 -16.28 -15.30 -12.65
N PRO A 30 -15.83 -16.08 -13.64
CA PRO A 30 -16.55 -17.25 -14.12
C PRO A 30 -16.96 -18.19 -12.99
N GLY A 31 -18.25 -18.58 -13.01
CA GLY A 31 -18.85 -19.42 -11.97
C GLY A 31 -19.14 -18.71 -10.65
N ALA A 32 -19.18 -17.37 -10.62
CA ALA A 32 -19.66 -16.62 -9.46
C ALA A 32 -21.03 -17.11 -8.98
N GLY A 33 -21.20 -17.23 -7.67
CA GLY A 33 -22.43 -17.75 -7.04
C GLY A 33 -22.55 -19.28 -6.99
N LYS A 34 -21.69 -20.03 -7.68
CA LYS A 34 -21.65 -21.51 -7.59
C LYS A 34 -20.71 -21.97 -6.47
N LEU A 35 -20.97 -23.18 -5.95
CA LEU A 35 -19.99 -23.86 -5.09
C LEU A 35 -18.77 -24.26 -5.92
N LEU A 36 -17.58 -24.29 -5.30
CA LEU A 36 -16.34 -24.62 -6.00
C LEU A 36 -16.34 -26.04 -6.60
N ALA A 37 -17.04 -26.97 -5.95
CA ALA A 37 -17.20 -28.34 -6.43
C ALA A 37 -18.04 -28.42 -7.72
N ASP A 38 -18.96 -27.48 -7.91
CA ASP A 38 -19.91 -27.45 -9.03
C ASP A 38 -19.36 -26.71 -10.25
N LEU A 39 -18.17 -26.12 -10.15
CA LEU A 39 -17.52 -25.46 -11.26
C LEU A 39 -17.12 -26.47 -12.33
N THR A 40 -17.46 -26.16 -13.57
CA THR A 40 -16.94 -26.89 -14.73
C THR A 40 -15.43 -26.67 -14.87
N LYS A 41 -14.78 -27.52 -15.68
CA LYS A 41 -13.36 -27.38 -15.98
C LYS A 41 -13.06 -26.02 -16.63
N ASP A 42 -13.90 -25.60 -17.55
CA ASP A 42 -13.72 -24.35 -18.31
C ASP A 42 -13.90 -23.13 -17.39
N GLU A 43 -14.95 -23.11 -16.56
CA GLU A 43 -15.13 -22.04 -15.56
C GLU A 43 -13.94 -21.92 -14.60
N ARG A 44 -13.36 -23.03 -14.15
CA ARG A 44 -12.13 -22.99 -13.32
C ARG A 44 -10.94 -22.43 -14.09
N GLY A 45 -10.80 -22.80 -15.36
CA GLY A 45 -9.74 -22.32 -16.26
C GLY A 45 -9.84 -20.82 -16.50
N ASP A 46 -11.03 -20.35 -16.88
CA ASP A 46 -11.29 -18.93 -17.14
C ASP A 46 -11.18 -18.10 -15.86
N ARG A 47 -11.68 -18.63 -14.73
CA ARG A 47 -11.50 -18.00 -13.41
C ARG A 47 -10.03 -17.87 -13.02
N TYR A 48 -9.18 -18.85 -13.37
CA TYR A 48 -7.74 -18.73 -13.15
C TYR A 48 -7.11 -17.65 -14.03
N TRP A 49 -7.59 -17.47 -15.25
CA TRP A 49 -7.19 -16.38 -16.13
C TRP A 49 -7.59 -15.01 -15.59
N CYS A 50 -8.80 -14.82 -15.07
CA CYS A 50 -9.21 -13.56 -14.42
C CYS A 50 -8.23 -13.15 -13.31
N LYS A 51 -7.81 -14.09 -12.46
CA LYS A 51 -6.83 -13.83 -11.40
C LYS A 51 -5.45 -13.43 -11.93
N LYS A 52 -5.00 -14.09 -13.01
CA LYS A 52 -3.74 -13.72 -13.66
C LYS A 52 -3.80 -12.32 -14.25
N ASN A 53 -4.92 -11.98 -14.88
CA ASN A 53 -5.12 -10.66 -15.46
C ASN A 53 -5.09 -9.58 -14.38
N ALA A 54 -5.88 -9.76 -13.30
CA ALA A 54 -5.88 -8.86 -12.16
C ALA A 54 -4.48 -8.63 -11.56
N ALA A 55 -3.68 -9.69 -11.43
CA ALA A 55 -2.30 -9.59 -10.94
C ALA A 55 -1.38 -8.83 -11.91
N ALA A 56 -1.56 -9.01 -13.22
CA ALA A 56 -0.81 -8.27 -14.23
C ALA A 56 -1.17 -6.77 -14.21
N THR A 57 -2.46 -6.43 -14.13
CA THR A 57 -2.94 -5.04 -14.04
C THR A 57 -2.47 -4.38 -12.74
N MET A 58 -2.53 -5.09 -11.60
CA MET A 58 -1.99 -4.61 -10.33
C MET A 58 -0.49 -4.32 -10.42
N THR A 59 0.28 -5.18 -11.11
CA THR A 59 1.70 -4.95 -11.32
C THR A 59 1.96 -3.68 -12.13
N LEU A 60 1.13 -3.41 -13.15
CA LEU A 60 1.21 -2.18 -13.92
C LEU A 60 0.90 -0.95 -13.05
N LEU A 61 -0.16 -1.02 -12.25
CA LEU A 61 -0.53 0.04 -11.29
C LEU A 61 0.61 0.36 -10.32
N VAL A 62 1.21 -0.66 -9.70
CA VAL A 62 2.35 -0.47 -8.78
C VAL A 62 3.52 0.24 -9.47
N LYS A 63 3.82 -0.13 -10.73
CA LYS A 63 4.88 0.54 -11.49
C LYS A 63 4.55 2.00 -11.76
N VAL A 64 3.31 2.31 -12.13
CA VAL A 64 2.84 3.69 -12.35
C VAL A 64 2.94 4.51 -11.06
N MET A 65 2.43 4.00 -9.94
CA MET A 65 2.53 4.67 -8.63
C MET A 65 3.98 4.90 -8.20
N ASN A 66 4.88 3.94 -8.44
CA ASN A 66 6.30 4.09 -8.12
C ASN A 66 6.96 5.22 -8.94
N ILE A 67 6.59 5.36 -10.22
CA ILE A 67 7.06 6.45 -11.08
C ILE A 67 6.56 7.80 -10.52
N CYS A 68 5.26 7.91 -10.22
CA CYS A 68 4.68 9.12 -9.64
C CYS A 68 5.33 9.50 -8.30
N GLY A 69 5.49 8.54 -7.38
CA GLY A 69 6.06 8.78 -6.04
C GLY A 69 7.55 9.11 -6.04
N THR A 70 8.33 8.57 -6.99
CA THR A 70 9.75 8.94 -7.15
C THR A 70 9.90 10.38 -7.63
N LEU A 71 9.01 10.82 -8.53
CA LEU A 71 9.03 12.19 -9.07
C LEU A 71 8.54 13.22 -8.05
N ASN A 72 7.54 12.89 -7.23
CA ASN A 72 7.11 13.75 -6.13
C ASN A 72 8.20 13.95 -5.08
N ARG A 73 8.99 12.91 -4.77
CA ARG A 73 10.15 13.03 -3.87
C ARG A 73 11.32 13.80 -4.48
N ALA A 74 11.53 13.72 -5.79
CA ALA A 74 12.57 14.49 -6.48
C ALA A 74 12.24 16.00 -6.57
N GLY A 75 10.97 16.39 -6.41
CA GLY A 75 10.52 17.78 -6.37
C GLY A 75 10.23 18.31 -4.96
N ALA A 76 10.28 17.46 -3.93
CA ALA A 76 10.14 17.88 -2.55
C ALA A 76 11.41 18.65 -2.13
N PRO A 77 11.29 19.83 -1.48
CA PRO A 77 12.43 20.41 -0.80
C PRO A 77 12.96 19.38 0.22
N ALA A 78 14.27 19.37 0.47
CA ALA A 78 14.83 18.57 1.56
C ALA A 78 13.98 18.79 2.82
N PRO A 79 13.67 17.74 3.61
CA PRO A 79 12.82 17.88 4.78
C PRO A 79 13.29 19.08 5.62
N ASN A 80 12.36 20.01 5.88
CA ASN A 80 12.66 21.19 6.68
C ASN A 80 13.23 20.72 8.03
N GLU A 81 14.25 21.40 8.54
CA GLU A 81 14.91 21.11 9.82
C GLU A 81 13.93 21.00 11.01
N GLU A 82 12.71 21.51 10.86
CA GLU A 82 11.58 21.40 11.81
C GLU A 82 11.02 19.97 11.93
N GLU A 83 10.92 19.19 10.85
CA GLU A 83 10.42 17.80 10.87
C GLU A 83 11.43 16.87 11.55
N GLU A 84 12.73 17.09 11.32
CA GLU A 84 13.80 16.42 12.09
C GLU A 84 13.76 16.77 13.59
N GLY A 85 13.30 17.97 13.94
CA GLY A 85 13.12 18.42 15.32
C GLY A 85 12.04 17.62 16.03
N MET A 86 10.90 17.41 15.37
CA MET A 86 9.77 16.65 15.93
C MET A 86 10.11 15.17 16.15
N ASP A 87 10.81 14.53 15.19
CA ASP A 87 11.25 13.15 15.36
C ASP A 87 12.29 13.00 16.49
N LYS A 88 13.20 13.98 16.65
CA LYS A 88 14.14 14.03 17.78
C LYS A 88 13.43 14.24 19.12
N ASP A 89 12.39 15.07 19.15
CA ASP A 89 11.59 15.32 20.35
C ASP A 89 10.73 14.10 20.74
N ILE A 90 10.19 13.37 19.76
CA ILE A 90 9.49 12.09 19.98
C ILE A 90 10.47 11.05 20.54
N ALA A 91 11.65 10.89 19.94
CA ALA A 91 12.66 9.94 20.43
C ALA A 91 13.14 10.27 21.86
N ARG A 92 13.26 11.55 22.21
CA ARG A 92 13.57 11.99 23.58
C ARG A 92 12.43 11.63 24.54
N ALA A 93 11.18 11.89 24.16
CA ALA A 93 10.02 11.55 24.97
C ALA A 93 9.88 10.03 25.19
N GLU A 94 10.18 9.21 24.17
CA GLU A 94 10.18 7.76 24.28
C GLU A 94 11.28 7.25 25.24
N GLN A 95 12.49 7.82 25.17
CA GLN A 95 13.58 7.49 26.11
C GLN A 95 13.25 7.88 27.56
N GLU A 96 12.66 9.05 27.76
CA GLU A 96 12.22 9.50 29.08
C GLU A 96 11.12 8.61 29.66
N ALA A 97 10.17 8.16 28.82
CA ALA A 97 9.14 7.21 29.21
C ALA A 97 9.71 5.84 29.61
N VAL A 98 10.70 5.34 28.86
CA VAL A 98 11.41 4.08 29.21
C VAL A 98 12.15 4.21 30.53
N ALA A 99 12.88 5.31 30.75
CA ALA A 99 13.61 5.54 32.00
C ALA A 99 12.68 5.65 33.22
N LEU A 100 11.48 6.21 33.04
CA LEU A 100 10.44 6.26 34.07
C LEU A 100 9.87 4.87 34.39
N LEU A 101 9.63 4.04 33.37
CA LEU A 101 9.17 2.67 33.54
C LEU A 101 10.22 1.78 34.23
N GLU A 102 11.49 1.93 33.88
CA GLU A 102 12.60 1.20 34.52
C GLU A 102 12.76 1.58 35.99
N LYS A 103 12.64 2.87 36.34
CA LYS A 103 12.65 3.32 37.74
C LYS A 103 11.44 2.80 38.52
N ALA A 104 10.26 2.76 37.90
CA ALA A 104 9.06 2.20 38.53
C ALA A 104 9.19 0.68 38.78
N GLN A 105 9.84 -0.05 37.86
CA GLN A 105 10.12 -1.49 38.02
C GLN A 105 11.17 -1.77 39.10
N GLN A 106 12.18 -0.92 39.25
CA GLN A 106 13.20 -1.04 40.30
C GLN A 106 12.66 -0.68 41.70
N GLY A 107 11.67 0.22 41.80
CA GLY A 107 11.00 0.56 43.05
C GLY A 107 9.96 -0.45 43.54
N GLY A 108 9.57 -1.41 42.71
CA GLY A 108 8.60 -2.47 43.04
C GLY A 108 9.19 -3.73 43.69
N HIS A 109 10.51 -3.77 43.91
CA HIS A 109 11.22 -4.85 44.62
C HIS A 109 11.72 -4.36 45.99
N VAL A 110 10.80 -3.98 46.87
CA VAL A 110 11.07 -3.93 48.31
C VAL A 110 9.99 -4.76 48.99
N HIS A 111 10.44 -5.84 49.63
CA HIS A 111 9.67 -6.76 50.47
C HIS A 111 8.91 -6.04 51.60
#